data_AF-A0A4Z0A2Y6-F1
#
_entry.id   AF-A0A4Z0A2Y6-F1
#
_cell.length_a   1.000
_cell.length_b   1.000
_cell.length_c   1.000
_cell.angle_alpha   90.00
_cell.angle_beta   90.00
_cell.angle_gamma   90.00
#
_symmetry.space_group_name_H-M   'P 1'
#
loop_
_entity.id
_entity.type
_entity.pdbx_description
1 polymer ?
#
loop_
_entity_poly.entity_id
_entity_poly.type
_entity_poly.pdbx_seq_one_letter_code
_entity_poly.pdbx_strand_id
1 'polypeptide(L)'
;MRKLVEFAHSQGQKIGIQLTHGGRKASMVTPWLNVNATATQERRVAGAQGAHEGEDPRDQDRVRRAAKRAVRIGFDVVEIHNAHGYLLHEFVSPVSNKRTDEYGGSFENRTRLTLEITDAIRQTIPPEMPLFLRISASD
;
A
#
# COMPACT_ATOMS: atom_id res chain seq x y z
N MET A 1 -17.61 -4.56 -3.50
CA MET A 1 -16.68 -5.65 -3.14
C MET A 1 -17.38 -6.88 -2.55
N ARG A 2 -18.28 -6.77 -1.56
CA ARG A 2 -18.97 -7.95 -0.98
C ARG A 2 -19.61 -8.90 -2.02
N LYS A 3 -20.38 -8.36 -2.96
CA LYS A 3 -20.98 -9.15 -4.06
C LYS A 3 -19.96 -9.95 -4.89
N LEU A 4 -18.74 -9.43 -5.08
CA LEU A 4 -17.68 -10.13 -5.80
C LEU A 4 -17.10 -11.30 -4.98
N VAL A 5 -16.94 -11.09 -3.67
CA VAL A 5 -16.47 -12.13 -2.75
C VAL A 5 -17.49 -13.25 -2.65
N GLU A 6 -18.76 -12.91 -2.43
CA GLU A 6 -19.87 -13.88 -2.39
C GLU A 6 -19.98 -14.66 -3.71
N PHE A 7 -19.81 -13.99 -4.85
CA PHE A 7 -19.79 -14.67 -6.14
C PHE A 7 -18.61 -15.66 -6.23
N ALA A 8 -17.38 -15.25 -5.93
CA ALA A 8 -16.23 -16.15 -5.96
C ALA A 8 -16.42 -17.37 -5.04
N HIS A 9 -16.91 -17.14 -3.82
CA HIS A 9 -17.22 -18.20 -2.86
C HIS A 9 -18.34 -19.13 -3.34
N SER A 10 -19.37 -18.62 -4.02
CA SER A 10 -20.43 -19.45 -4.62
C SER A 10 -19.91 -20.41 -5.70
N GLN A 11 -18.75 -20.12 -6.28
CA GLN A 11 -18.06 -20.97 -7.26
C GLN A 11 -16.98 -21.86 -6.62
N GLY A 12 -16.94 -21.94 -5.28
CA GLY A 12 -15.93 -22.69 -4.53
C GLY A 12 -14.52 -22.10 -4.63
N GLN A 13 -14.37 -20.85 -5.07
CA GLN A 13 -13.06 -20.20 -5.28
C GLN A 13 -12.66 -19.33 -4.10
N LYS A 14 -11.36 -19.09 -3.97
CA LYS A 14 -10.77 -18.14 -3.01
C LYS A 14 -10.54 -16.79 -3.66
N ILE A 15 -10.60 -15.72 -2.86
CA ILE A 15 -10.38 -14.36 -3.35
C ILE A 15 -9.54 -13.54 -2.37
N GLY A 16 -8.47 -12.94 -2.89
CA GLY A 16 -7.60 -12.04 -2.14
C GLY A 16 -7.84 -10.58 -2.49
N ILE A 17 -7.35 -9.68 -1.64
CA ILE A 17 -7.29 -8.24 -1.91
C ILE A 17 -5.87 -7.72 -1.70
N GLN A 18 -5.40 -6.89 -2.62
CA GLN A 18 -4.15 -6.17 -2.49
C GLN A 18 -4.41 -4.77 -1.93
N LEU A 19 -3.88 -4.48 -0.74
CA LEU A 19 -3.93 -3.16 -0.13
C LEU A 19 -2.78 -2.31 -0.67
N THR A 20 -3.10 -1.16 -1.25
CA THR A 20 -2.16 -0.31 -1.98
C THR A 20 -2.29 1.14 -1.55
N HIS A 21 -1.15 1.84 -1.48
CA HIS A 21 -1.09 3.29 -1.38
C HIS A 21 -0.26 3.85 -2.53
N GLY A 22 -0.85 4.73 -3.35
CA GLY A 22 -0.25 5.17 -4.60
C GLY A 22 0.98 6.07 -4.44
N GLY A 23 1.19 6.66 -3.26
CA GLY A 23 2.34 7.52 -2.98
C GLY A 23 2.44 8.67 -3.97
N ARG A 24 3.65 9.00 -4.42
CA ARG A 24 3.90 10.04 -5.43
C ARG A 24 3.31 9.73 -6.81
N LYS A 25 2.97 8.45 -7.07
CA LYS A 25 2.29 7.99 -8.29
C LYS A 25 0.77 8.11 -8.22
N ALA A 26 0.20 8.45 -7.06
CA ALA A 26 -1.20 8.79 -6.99
C ALA A 26 -1.48 10.15 -7.65
N SER A 27 -2.75 10.57 -7.67
CA SER A 27 -3.17 11.86 -8.25
C SER A 27 -2.91 11.95 -9.76
N MET A 28 -2.99 10.81 -10.46
CA MET A 28 -2.94 10.74 -11.91
C MET A 28 -4.36 10.68 -12.48
N VAL A 29 -4.51 11.12 -13.73
CA VAL A 29 -5.77 10.88 -14.46
C VAL A 29 -5.84 9.43 -14.92
N THR A 30 -7.03 8.98 -15.29
CA THR A 30 -7.20 7.63 -15.83
C THR A 30 -6.42 7.47 -17.14
N PRO A 31 -5.80 6.30 -17.38
CA PRO A 31 -4.89 6.11 -18.52
C PRO A 31 -5.50 6.42 -19.90
N TRP A 32 -6.80 6.17 -20.09
CA TRP A 32 -7.49 6.44 -21.35
C TRP A 32 -7.79 7.92 -21.61
N LEU A 33 -7.59 8.81 -20.63
CA LEU A 33 -7.67 10.25 -20.83
C LEU A 33 -6.30 10.83 -21.19
N ASN A 34 -5.29 10.54 -20.36
CA ASN A 34 -3.90 10.94 -20.61
C ASN A 34 -2.94 10.19 -19.69
N VAL A 35 -2.10 9.33 -20.26
CA VAL A 35 -1.16 8.49 -19.48
C VAL A 35 -0.07 9.28 -18.72
N ASN A 36 0.16 10.54 -19.07
CA ASN A 36 1.22 11.38 -18.50
C ASN A 36 0.69 12.53 -17.64
N ALA A 37 -0.63 12.75 -17.59
CA ALA A 37 -1.18 13.87 -16.82
C ALA A 37 -1.21 13.56 -15.33
N THR A 38 -0.50 14.39 -14.57
CA THR A 38 -0.47 14.42 -13.11
C THR A 38 -1.27 15.61 -12.60
N ALA A 39 -1.91 15.48 -11.43
CA ALA A 39 -2.51 16.60 -10.73
C ALA A 39 -1.46 17.70 -10.41
N THR A 40 -1.94 18.92 -10.22
CA THR A 40 -1.12 20.06 -9.77
C THR A 40 -0.46 19.77 -8.43
N GLN A 41 0.66 20.44 -8.13
CA GLN A 41 1.45 20.25 -6.91
C GLN A 41 0.58 20.29 -5.63
N GLU A 42 -0.44 21.14 -5.60
CA GLU A 42 -1.40 21.31 -4.49
C GLU A 42 -2.30 20.10 -4.25
N ARG A 43 -2.52 19.27 -5.28
CA ARG A 43 -3.45 18.11 -5.23
C ARG A 43 -2.72 16.77 -5.20
N ARG A 44 -1.40 16.78 -5.04
CA ARG A 44 -0.58 15.58 -5.10
C ARG A 44 -0.57 14.89 -3.75
N VAL A 45 -0.69 13.57 -3.73
CA VAL A 45 -0.61 12.77 -2.49
C VAL A 45 0.86 12.63 -2.06
N ALA A 46 1.07 12.59 -0.75
CA ALA A 46 2.37 12.39 -0.12
C ALA A 46 3.09 11.12 -0.61
N GLY A 47 4.38 11.26 -0.91
CA GLY A 47 5.29 10.15 -1.20
C GLY A 47 6.35 9.98 -0.10
N ALA A 48 7.39 9.18 -0.36
CA ALA A 48 8.46 8.94 0.62
C ALA A 48 9.22 10.22 1.06
N GLN A 49 9.26 11.23 0.20
CA GLN A 49 9.97 12.50 0.45
C GLN A 49 9.21 13.45 1.38
N GLY A 50 7.96 13.16 1.75
CA GLY A 50 7.19 13.98 2.67
C GLY A 50 5.78 14.30 2.19
N ALA A 51 5.02 14.87 3.12
CA ALA A 51 3.61 15.19 2.96
C ALA A 51 3.36 16.37 2.02
N HIS A 52 2.32 16.28 1.19
CA HIS A 52 1.53 17.44 0.84
C HIS A 52 0.53 17.69 1.99
N GLU A 53 0.11 18.93 2.22
CA GLU A 53 -0.66 19.34 3.42
C GLU A 53 -1.74 18.32 3.82
N GLY A 54 -1.62 17.75 5.03
CA GLY A 54 -2.69 17.01 5.70
C GLY A 54 -2.64 15.48 5.68
N GLU A 55 -1.66 14.83 5.05
CA GLU A 55 -1.60 13.36 5.00
C GLU A 55 -0.21 12.81 5.36
N ASP A 56 -0.10 12.13 6.51
CA ASP A 56 1.11 11.37 6.86
C ASP A 56 1.06 10.01 6.13
N PRO A 57 1.98 9.73 5.19
CA PRO A 57 2.03 8.44 4.50
C PRO A 57 2.30 7.25 5.44
N ARG A 58 2.70 7.51 6.68
CA ARG A 58 2.97 6.52 7.73
C ARG A 58 1.77 6.29 8.65
N ASP A 59 0.61 6.91 8.40
CA ASP A 59 -0.61 6.70 9.18
C ASP A 59 -1.08 5.23 9.11
N GLN A 60 -0.69 4.45 10.12
CA GLN A 60 -1.05 3.04 10.22
C GLN A 60 -2.55 2.82 10.46
N ASP A 61 -3.31 3.80 10.97
CA ASP A 61 -4.74 3.60 11.19
C ASP A 61 -5.48 3.47 9.85
N ARG A 62 -5.02 4.15 8.80
CA ARG A 62 -5.55 3.96 7.44
C ARG A 62 -5.45 2.52 6.98
N VAL A 63 -4.28 1.90 7.13
CA VAL A 63 -4.08 0.52 6.70
C VAL A 63 -4.87 -0.46 7.58
N ARG A 64 -4.94 -0.22 8.89
CA ARG A 64 -5.77 -1.01 9.81
C ARG A 64 -7.24 -0.95 9.43
N ARG A 65 -7.78 0.25 9.14
CA ARG A 65 -9.17 0.41 8.68
C ARG A 65 -9.43 -0.34 7.37
N ALA A 66 -8.48 -0.34 6.43
CA ALA A 66 -8.59 -1.09 5.18
C ALA A 66 -8.59 -2.61 5.42
N ALA A 67 -7.67 -3.11 6.25
CA ALA A 67 -7.59 -4.52 6.64
C ALA A 67 -8.86 -5.00 7.38
N LYS A 68 -9.39 -4.21 8.34
CA LYS A 68 -10.68 -4.51 9.02
C LYS A 68 -11.82 -4.64 8.02
N ARG A 69 -11.87 -3.77 7.01
CA ARG A 69 -12.89 -3.84 5.95
C ARG A 69 -12.71 -5.09 5.10
N ALA A 70 -11.48 -5.46 4.74
CA ALA A 70 -11.20 -6.68 3.98
C ALA A 70 -11.73 -7.93 4.70
N VAL A 71 -11.41 -8.07 5.99
CA VAL A 71 -11.90 -9.17 6.83
C VAL A 71 -13.43 -9.16 6.91
N ARG A 72 -14.04 -8.00 7.21
CA ARG A 72 -15.51 -7.87 7.31
C ARG A 72 -16.24 -8.21 6.00
N ILE A 73 -15.60 -7.98 4.85
CA ILE A 73 -16.17 -8.27 3.53
C ILE A 73 -16.06 -9.77 3.20
N GLY A 74 -15.11 -10.49 3.81
CA GLY A 74 -14.93 -11.93 3.64
C GLY A 74 -13.80 -12.30 2.68
N PHE A 75 -12.83 -11.42 2.43
CA PHE A 75 -11.65 -11.83 1.66
C PHE A 75 -10.89 -12.94 2.38
N ASP A 76 -10.38 -13.90 1.64
CA ASP A 76 -9.63 -15.04 2.19
C ASP A 76 -8.17 -14.69 2.46
N VAL A 77 -7.64 -13.67 1.77
CA VAL A 77 -6.22 -13.31 1.76
C VAL A 77 -6.06 -11.80 1.69
N VAL A 78 -5.06 -11.27 2.40
CA VAL A 78 -4.61 -9.88 2.25
C VAL A 78 -3.19 -9.87 1.69
N GLU A 79 -2.94 -9.04 0.68
CA GLU A 79 -1.61 -8.77 0.15
C GLU A 79 -1.22 -7.30 0.36
N ILE A 80 -0.01 -7.05 0.82
CA ILE A 80 0.58 -5.72 0.95
C ILE A 80 1.32 -5.37 -0.35
N HIS A 81 0.98 -4.22 -0.95
CA HIS A 81 1.67 -3.77 -2.16
C HIS A 81 2.98 -3.01 -1.83
N ASN A 82 4.12 -3.68 -1.97
CA ASN A 82 5.46 -3.13 -1.80
C ASN A 82 6.30 -3.19 -3.09
N ALA A 83 5.72 -2.77 -4.21
CA ALA A 83 6.30 -2.92 -5.55
C ALA A 83 5.85 -1.79 -6.50
N HIS A 84 6.31 -1.83 -7.75
CA HIS A 84 5.89 -0.93 -8.86
C HIS A 84 6.09 0.58 -8.62
N GLY A 85 6.94 0.96 -7.65
CA GLY A 85 7.22 2.36 -7.35
C GLY A 85 6.08 3.09 -6.64
N TYR A 86 5.13 2.36 -6.05
CA TYR A 86 4.14 2.91 -5.13
C TYR A 86 4.73 3.16 -3.74
N LEU A 87 3.95 3.68 -2.80
CA LEU A 87 4.46 4.27 -1.56
C LEU A 87 5.49 3.41 -0.83
N LEU A 88 5.19 2.15 -0.51
CA LEU A 88 6.15 1.33 0.24
C LEU A 88 7.42 1.05 -0.57
N HIS A 89 7.30 0.86 -1.89
CA HIS A 89 8.45 0.75 -2.76
C HIS A 89 9.26 2.05 -2.82
N GLU A 90 8.60 3.21 -2.72
CA GLU A 90 9.28 4.50 -2.66
C GLU A 90 10.17 4.63 -1.42
N PHE A 91 9.75 4.05 -0.28
CA PHE A 91 10.56 4.00 0.94
C PHE A 91 11.73 3.02 0.81
N VAL A 92 11.50 1.84 0.22
CA VAL A 92 12.54 0.80 0.09
C VAL A 92 13.64 1.19 -0.91
N SER A 93 13.27 1.80 -2.04
CA SER A 93 14.22 2.12 -3.10
C SER A 93 15.09 3.33 -2.74
N PRO A 94 16.44 3.22 -2.80
CA PRO A 94 17.34 4.34 -2.58
C PRO A 94 17.26 5.38 -3.72
N VAL A 95 16.64 5.05 -4.86
CA VAL A 95 16.43 5.98 -5.97
C VAL A 95 15.42 7.05 -5.57
N SER A 96 14.32 6.64 -4.92
CA SER A 96 13.24 7.53 -4.49
C SER A 96 13.38 8.02 -3.06
N ASN A 97 13.94 7.23 -2.14
CA ASN A 97 14.10 7.61 -0.74
C ASN A 97 15.47 8.27 -0.50
N LYS A 98 15.44 9.58 -0.23
CA LYS A 98 16.61 10.42 0.10
C LYS A 98 16.54 10.97 1.53
N ARG A 99 15.66 10.40 2.36
CA ARG A 99 15.51 10.83 3.75
C ARG A 99 16.79 10.52 4.54
N THR A 100 17.05 11.32 5.55
CA THR A 100 18.18 11.17 6.49
C THR A 100 17.70 10.85 7.91
N ASP A 101 16.40 10.62 8.10
CA ASP A 101 15.81 10.20 9.37
C ASP A 101 15.77 8.67 9.48
N GLU A 102 15.06 8.16 10.49
CA GLU A 102 14.95 6.73 10.78
C GLU A 102 14.24 5.90 9.69
N TYR A 103 13.67 6.55 8.66
CA TYR A 103 13.02 5.92 7.52
C TYR A 103 13.83 5.99 6.23
N GLY A 104 15.06 6.50 6.26
CA GLY A 104 15.96 6.57 5.11
C GLY A 104 17.42 6.26 5.42
N GLY A 105 18.28 6.36 4.40
CA GLY A 105 19.69 5.99 4.53
C GLY A 105 19.91 4.48 4.41
N SER A 106 19.99 3.76 5.53
CA SER A 106 20.32 2.32 5.54
C SER A 106 19.19 1.43 5.02
N PHE A 107 19.47 0.15 4.71
CA PHE A 107 18.45 -0.80 4.28
C PHE A 107 17.38 -1.03 5.37
N GLU A 108 17.81 -1.11 6.63
CA GLU A 108 16.95 -1.30 7.80
C GLU A 108 15.97 -0.12 7.94
N ASN A 109 16.47 1.11 7.79
CA ASN A 109 15.63 2.29 7.86
C ASN A 109 14.64 2.36 6.67
N ARG A 110 15.11 2.06 5.46
CA ARG A 110 14.26 2.07 4.25
C ARG A 110 13.17 0.99 4.27
N THR A 111 13.39 -0.13 4.96
CA THR A 111 12.40 -1.21 5.11
C THR A 111 11.49 -1.05 6.34
N ARG A 112 11.83 -0.15 7.27
CA ARG A 112 11.11 0.08 8.54
C ARG A 112 9.60 0.25 8.35
N LEU A 113 9.17 1.14 7.45
CA LEU A 113 7.75 1.37 7.21
C LEU A 113 7.03 0.12 6.67
N THR A 114 7.70 -0.69 5.84
CA THR A 114 7.12 -1.94 5.35
C THR A 114 6.87 -2.92 6.49
N LEU A 115 7.81 -3.04 7.43
CA LEU A 115 7.68 -3.89 8.61
C LEU A 115 6.56 -3.39 9.54
N GLU A 116 6.55 -2.09 9.85
CA GLU A 116 5.50 -1.45 10.65
C GLU A 116 4.09 -1.68 10.09
N ILE A 117 3.92 -1.54 8.77
CA ILE A 117 2.65 -1.79 8.09
C ILE A 117 2.29 -3.29 8.10
N THR A 118 3.28 -4.16 7.95
CA THR A 118 3.10 -5.62 8.04
C THR A 118 2.58 -6.00 9.43
N ASP A 119 3.22 -5.50 10.49
CA ASP A 119 2.81 -5.74 11.87
C ASP A 119 1.40 -5.17 12.14
N ALA A 120 1.13 -3.95 11.66
CA ALA A 120 -0.17 -3.32 11.81
C ALA A 120 -1.31 -4.12 11.16
N ILE A 121 -1.10 -4.63 9.95
CA ILE A 121 -2.08 -5.49 9.28
C ILE A 121 -2.19 -6.82 10.02
N ARG A 122 -1.07 -7.45 10.38
CA ARG A 122 -1.05 -8.75 11.03
C ARG A 122 -1.82 -8.77 12.35
N GLN A 123 -1.72 -7.69 13.14
CA GLN A 123 -2.50 -7.48 14.38
C GLN A 123 -4.00 -7.21 14.13
N THR A 124 -4.39 -6.92 12.90
CA THR A 124 -5.75 -6.52 12.53
C THR A 124 -6.55 -7.65 11.90
N ILE A 125 -5.89 -8.59 11.22
CA ILE A 125 -6.53 -9.70 10.51
C ILE A 125 -6.44 -11.02 11.32
N PRO A 126 -7.40 -11.95 11.17
CA PRO A 126 -7.42 -13.22 11.93
C PRO A 126 -6.10 -14.00 11.76
N PRO A 127 -5.54 -14.60 12.83
CA PRO A 127 -4.19 -15.17 12.80
C PRO A 127 -3.96 -16.21 11.68
N GLU A 128 -5.00 -16.97 11.35
CA GLU A 128 -5.02 -17.97 10.28
C GLU A 128 -5.12 -17.40 8.85
N MET A 129 -5.52 -16.13 8.70
CA MET A 129 -5.64 -15.48 7.40
C MET A 129 -4.25 -15.25 6.78
N PRO A 130 -3.98 -15.74 5.56
CA PRO A 130 -2.73 -15.48 4.87
C PRO A 130 -2.49 -14.00 4.61
N LEU A 131 -1.24 -13.58 4.89
CA LEU A 131 -0.74 -12.24 4.61
C LEU A 131 0.45 -12.35 3.66
N PHE A 132 0.30 -11.82 2.44
CA PHE A 132 1.38 -11.76 1.47
C PHE A 132 2.01 -10.38 1.41
N LEU A 133 3.28 -10.33 1.01
CA LEU A 133 3.98 -9.11 0.68
C LEU A 133 4.43 -9.19 -0.78
N ARG A 134 3.93 -8.29 -1.62
CA ARG A 134 4.35 -8.19 -3.01
C ARG A 134 5.56 -7.28 -3.13
N ILE A 135 6.68 -7.83 -3.60
CA ILE A 135 7.94 -7.13 -3.80
C ILE A 135 8.32 -7.04 -5.29
N SER A 136 8.99 -5.95 -5.68
CA SER A 136 9.75 -5.89 -6.92
C SER A 136 11.14 -6.51 -6.65
N ALA A 137 11.53 -7.51 -7.43
CA ALA A 137 12.83 -8.19 -7.23
C ALA A 137 14.03 -7.30 -7.60
N SER A 138 13.83 -6.40 -8.56
CA SER A 138 14.80 -5.42 -9.02
C SER A 138 14.07 -4.15 -9.47
N ASP A 139 14.80 -3.03 -9.44
CA ASP A 139 14.33 -1.70 -9.85
C ASP A 139 14.47 -1.47 -11.36
#